data_AF-A0A2T3NF08-F1
#
_entry.id   AF-A0A2T3NF08-F1
#
_cell.length_a   1.000
_cell.length_b   1.000
_cell.length_c   1.000
_cell.angle_alpha   90.00
_cell.angle_beta   90.00
_cell.angle_gamma   90.00
#
_symmetry.space_group_name_H-M   'P 1'
#
loop_
_entity.id
_entity.type
_entity.pdbx_description
1 polymer ?
#
loop_
_entity_poly.entity_id
_entity_poly.type
_entity_poly.pdbx_seq_one_letter_code
_entity_poly.pdbx_strand_id
1 'polypeptide(L)' 'MDQAEGLRSIFQRQQCIQRVRGYHKQIREAVAHGKTQQVSELLVGLEAAQLQLEATYDQAPRLVH' A
#
# COMPACT_ATOMS: atom_id res chain seq x y z
N MET A 1 -2.55 -23.69 10.62
CA MET A 1 -2.25 -22.83 9.46
C MET A 1 -3.15 -23.28 8.33
N ASP A 2 -4.23 -22.54 8.08
CA ASP A 2 -5.10 -22.78 6.93
C ASP A 2 -4.39 -22.27 5.67
N GLN A 3 -4.14 -23.14 4.69
CA GLN A 3 -3.49 -22.76 3.44
C GLN A 3 -4.29 -21.68 2.68
N ALA A 4 -5.63 -21.66 2.82
CA ALA A 4 -6.47 -20.63 2.24
C ALA A 4 -6.24 -19.26 2.91
N GLU A 5 -5.93 -19.24 4.21
CA GLU A 5 -5.60 -18.02 4.95
C GLU A 5 -4.21 -17.47 4.54
N GLY A 6 -3.25 -18.36 4.32
CA GLY A 6 -1.96 -18.00 3.72
C GLY A 6 -2.12 -17.35 2.34
N LEU A 7 -2.94 -17.93 1.46
CA LEU A 7 -3.21 -17.35 0.14
C LEU A 7 -3.92 -16.00 0.21
N ARG A 8 -4.93 -15.85 1.08
CA ARG A 8 -5.65 -14.58 1.28
C ARG A 8 -4.70 -13.45 1.70
N SER A 9 -3.82 -13.71 2.67
CA SER A 9 -2.86 -12.70 3.13
C SER A 9 -1.88 -12.27 2.03
N ILE A 10 -1.42 -13.19 1.18
CA ILE A 10 -0.57 -12.88 0.02
C ILE A 10 -1.31 -11.99 -0.99
N PHE A 11 -2.55 -12.33 -1.35
CA PHE A 11 -3.33 -11.53 -2.29
C PHE A 11 -3.64 -10.14 -1.73
N GLN A 12 -4.01 -10.06 -0.45
CA GLN A 12 -4.27 -8.79 0.23
C GLN A 12 -3.02 -7.89 0.22
N ARG A 13 -1.85 -8.45 0.60
CA ARG A 13 -0.57 -7.72 0.52
C ARG A 13 -0.29 -7.21 -0.89
N GLN A 14 -0.49 -8.05 -1.89
CA GLN A 14 -0.26 -7.65 -3.29
C GLN A 14 -1.18 -6.50 -3.70
N GLN A 15 -2.44 -6.52 -3.28
CA GLN A 15 -3.39 -5.43 -3.53
C GLN A 15 -2.92 -4.12 -2.85
N CYS A 16 -2.47 -4.19 -1.60
CA CYS A 16 -1.92 -3.04 -0.88
C CYS A 16 -0.68 -2.47 -1.59
N ILE A 17 0.24 -3.33 -2.06
CA ILE A 17 1.43 -2.90 -2.84
C ILE A 17 1.02 -2.15 -4.10
N GLN A 18 0.04 -2.68 -4.86
CA GLN A 18 -0.43 -2.01 -6.08
C GLN A 18 -1.06 -0.64 -5.78
N ARG A 19 -1.79 -0.52 -4.67
CA ARG A 19 -2.39 0.74 -4.23
C ARG A 19 -1.34 1.79 -3.87
N VAL A 20 -0.31 1.43 -3.09
CA VAL A 20 0.83 2.30 -2.77
C VAL A 20 1.54 2.76 -4.04
N ARG A 21 1.81 1.84 -4.98
CA ARG A 21 2.41 2.18 -6.29
C ARG A 21 1.54 3.14 -7.11
N GLY A 22 0.23 2.97 -7.05
CA GLY A 22 -0.74 3.88 -7.68
C GLY A 22 -0.60 5.31 -7.15
N TYR A 23 -0.60 5.50 -5.83
CA TYR A 23 -0.39 6.82 -5.22
C TYR A 23 0.96 7.42 -5.59
N HIS A 24 2.06 6.66 -5.55
CA HIS A 24 3.37 7.15 -5.99
C HIS A 24 3.39 7.62 -7.46
N LYS A 25 2.63 6.96 -8.34
CA LYS A 25 2.49 7.40 -9.74
C LYS A 25 1.71 8.72 -9.81
N GLN A 26 0.56 8.80 -9.15
CA GLN A 26 -0.30 9.99 -9.14
C GLN A 26 0.42 11.21 -8.54
N ILE A 27 1.19 11.02 -7.47
CA ILE A 27 1.98 12.09 -6.85
C ILE A 27 3.03 12.61 -7.83
N ARG A 28 3.78 11.72 -8.51
CA ARG A 28 4.76 12.13 -9.51
C ARG A 28 4.13 12.92 -10.64
N GLU A 29 2.98 12.48 -11.14
CA GLU A 29 2.22 13.20 -12.17
C GLU A 29 1.73 14.57 -11.66
N ALA A 30 1.16 14.63 -10.46
CA ALA A 30 0.68 15.88 -9.87
C ALA A 30 1.82 16.90 -9.65
N VAL A 31 2.99 16.45 -9.19
CA VAL A 31 4.20 17.29 -9.06
C VAL A 31 4.67 17.77 -10.42
N ALA A 32 4.78 16.88 -11.41
CA ALA A 32 5.23 17.23 -12.76
C ALA A 32 4.31 18.28 -13.44
N HIS A 33 3.03 18.31 -13.08
CA HIS A 33 2.05 19.26 -13.58
C HIS A 33 1.78 20.46 -12.66
N GLY A 34 2.56 20.64 -11.58
CA GLY A 34 2.40 21.77 -10.66
C GLY A 34 1.09 21.77 -9.85
N LYS A 35 0.43 20.62 -9.71
CA LYS A 35 -0.85 20.46 -8.99
C LYS A 35 -0.65 20.26 -7.49
N THR A 36 -0.01 21.22 -6.82
CA THR A 36 0.43 21.11 -5.41
C THR A 36 -0.69 20.80 -4.42
N GLN A 37 -1.91 21.31 -4.67
CA GLN A 37 -3.07 20.99 -3.83
C GLN A 37 -3.44 19.49 -3.91
N GLN A 38 -3.42 18.91 -5.10
CA GLN A 38 -3.67 17.48 -5.30
C GLN A 38 -2.55 16.62 -4.70
N VAL A 39 -1.30 17.09 -4.71
CA VAL A 39 -0.17 16.39 -4.07
C VAL A 39 -0.44 16.18 -2.58
N SER A 40 -0.97 17.20 -1.89
CA SER A 40 -1.25 17.11 -0.45
C SER A 40 -2.31 16.05 -0.14
N GLU A 41 -3.40 16.01 -0.91
CA GLU A 41 -4.45 15.00 -0.77
C GLU A 41 -3.94 13.58 -1.10
N LEU A 42 -3.11 13.46 -2.14
CA LEU A 42 -2.51 12.19 -2.54
C LEU A 42 -1.53 11.64 -1.50
N LEU A 43 -0.81 12.52 -0.78
CA LEU A 43 0.09 12.12 0.30
C LEU A 43 -0.68 11.55 1.50
N VAL A 44 -1.83 12.13 1.87
CA VAL A 44 -2.71 11.57 2.90
C VAL A 44 -3.23 10.18 2.48
N GLY A 45 -3.63 10.04 1.21
CA GLY A 45 -4.03 8.75 0.66
C GLY A 45 -2.91 7.71 0.63
N LEU A 46 -1.68 8.15 0.35
CA LEU A 46 -0.48 7.30 0.38
C LEU A 46 -0.21 6.78 1.79
N GLU A 47 -0.24 7.63 2.81
CA GLU A 47 -0.03 7.25 4.21
C GLU A 47 -1.03 6.17 4.64
N ALA A 48 -2.33 6.37 4.36
CA ALA A 48 -3.35 5.37 4.65
C ALA A 48 -3.10 4.03 3.93
N ALA A 49 -2.62 4.07 2.67
CA ALA A 49 -2.29 2.86 1.92
C ALA A 49 -1.03 2.15 2.47
N GLN A 50 -0.06 2.90 2.98
CA GLN A 50 1.15 2.37 3.62
C GLN A 50 0.81 1.67 4.93
N LEU A 51 -0.02 2.29 5.78
CA LEU A 51 -0.51 1.68 7.02
C LEU A 51 -1.28 0.37 6.74
N GLN A 52 -2.10 0.33 5.69
CA GLN A 52 -2.78 -0.89 5.27
C GLN A 52 -1.80 -1.98 4.82
N LEU A 53 -0.73 -1.60 4.10
CA LEU A 53 0.30 -2.54 3.67
C LEU A 53 1.07 -3.11 4.88
N GLU A 54 1.48 -2.26 5.80
CA GLU A 54 2.18 -2.63 7.05
C GLU A 54 1.35 -3.63 7.86
N ALA A 55 0.04 -3.41 7.99
CA ALA A 55 -0.85 -4.36 8.67
C ALA A 55 -0.84 -5.76 8.04
N THR A 56 -0.60 -5.89 6.72
CA THR A 56 -0.48 -7.22 6.06
C THR A 56 0.82 -7.95 6.38
N TYR A 57 1.80 -7.26 6.95
CA TYR A 57 3.05 -7.85 7.44
C TYR A 57 2.94 -8.20 8.92
N ASP A 58 2.27 -7.39 9.72
CA ASP A 58 2.05 -7.68 11.15
C ASP A 58 1.15 -8.89 11.39
N GLN A 59 0.22 -9.15 10.46
CA GLN A 59 -0.65 -10.33 10.48
C GLN A 59 0.02 -11.58 9.89
N ALA A 60 1.16 -11.44 9.22
CA ALA A 60 1.88 -12.59 8.72
C ALA A 60 2.52 -13.31 9.92
N PRO A 61 2.36 -14.64 10.06
CA PRO A 61 3.10 -15.38 11.07
C PRO A 61 4.58 -15.06 10.85
N ARG A 62 5.25 -14.52 11.87
CA ARG A 62 6.68 -14.27 11.84
C ARG A 62 7.33 -15.59 11.47
N LEU A 63 7.75 -15.72 10.21
CA LEU A 63 8.63 -16.80 9.78
C LEU A 63 9.97 -16.46 10.41
N VAL A 64 10.11 -16.83 11.69
CA VAL A 64 11.38 -16.83 12.39
C VAL A 64 12.21 -17.91 11.71
N HIS A 65 13.18 -17.47 10.91
CA HIS A 65 14.30 -18.29 10.46
C HIS A 65 15.43 -18.16 11.48
#